data_AF-A0A2T2U4S7-F1
#
_entry.id   AF-A0A2T2U4S7-F1
#
_cell.length_a   1.000
_cell.length_b   1.000
_cell.length_c   1.000
_cell.angle_alpha   90.00
_cell.angle_beta   90.00
_cell.angle_gamma   90.00
#
_symmetry.space_group_name_H-M   'P 1'
#
loop_
_entity.id
_entity.type
_entity.pdbx_description
1 polymer ?
#
loop_
_entity_poly.entity_id
_entity_poly.type
_entity_poly.pdbx_seq_one_letter_code
_entity_poly.pdbx_strand_id
1 'polypeptide(L)'
;SGERSYLTADAQLLPDTDPGEAAPPDLRERVITQHMKLLELAGHTPRPSLYDDAPDHRLSFVIAQNAALDTSQKQDVLELRSEPERMTFLSEHLQALLPRVEEQQTTRERIRSNGHFEDFPIDD
;
A
#
# COMPACT_ATOMS: atom_id res chain seq x y z
N SER A 1 -26.66 -21.47 33.67
CA SER A 1 -25.50 -21.56 32.76
C SER A 1 -25.53 -20.37 31.82
N GLY A 2 -24.56 -19.47 31.93
CA GLY A 2 -24.42 -18.39 30.94
C GLY A 2 -23.76 -18.96 29.69
N GLU A 3 -24.50 -18.99 28.58
CA GLU A 3 -23.90 -19.20 27.26
C GLU A 3 -22.87 -18.10 27.04
N ARG A 4 -21.65 -18.50 26.66
CA ARG A 4 -20.59 -17.53 26.37
C ARG A 4 -20.89 -16.92 24.99
N SER A 5 -21.07 -15.60 24.94
CA SER A 5 -21.49 -14.86 23.74
C SER A 5 -20.32 -14.56 22.80
N TYR A 6 -19.56 -15.58 22.38
CA TYR A 6 -18.51 -15.42 21.38
C TYR A 6 -18.70 -16.39 20.23
N LEU A 7 -18.23 -15.98 19.05
CA LEU A 7 -18.19 -16.84 17.87
C LEU A 7 -17.04 -17.84 18.01
N THR A 8 -17.30 -19.10 17.66
CA THR A 8 -16.30 -20.17 17.57
C THR A 8 -16.31 -20.75 16.17
N ALA A 9 -15.14 -21.13 15.67
CA ALA A 9 -14.99 -21.84 14.41
C ALA A 9 -13.79 -22.78 14.49
N ASP A 10 -13.79 -23.82 13.66
CA ASP A 10 -12.61 -24.64 13.43
C ASP A 10 -11.62 -23.87 12.54
N ALA A 11 -10.35 -23.85 12.92
CA ALA A 11 -9.29 -23.19 12.17
C ALA A 11 -8.39 -24.21 11.48
N GLN A 12 -8.00 -23.92 10.24
CA GLN A 12 -7.04 -24.71 9.48
C GLN A 12 -5.92 -23.79 9.00
N LEU A 13 -4.69 -24.32 8.94
CA LEU A 13 -3.56 -23.59 8.40
C LEU A 13 -3.64 -23.60 6.86
N LEU A 14 -3.48 -22.43 6.26
CA LEU A 14 -3.37 -22.26 4.82
C LEU A 14 -1.91 -21.90 4.47
N PRO A 15 -1.05 -22.88 4.12
CA PRO A 15 0.31 -22.58 3.70
C PRO A 15 0.33 -22.04 2.26
N ASP A 16 1.39 -21.29 1.93
CA ASP A 16 1.73 -20.99 0.54
C ASP A 16 1.92 -22.29 -0.27
N THR A 17 1.67 -22.22 -1.57
CA THR A 17 1.80 -23.36 -2.49
C THR A 17 3.25 -23.81 -2.63
N ASP A 18 4.18 -22.85 -2.72
CA ASP A 18 5.62 -23.07 -2.64
C ASP A 18 6.21 -22.22 -1.50
N PRO A 19 6.36 -22.81 -0.30
CA PRO A 19 6.83 -22.07 0.87
C PRO A 19 8.25 -21.53 0.69
N GLY A 20 8.40 -20.21 0.77
CA GLY A 20 9.70 -19.55 0.62
C GLY A 20 9.99 -19.07 -0.80
N GLU A 21 9.08 -19.31 -1.75
CA GLU A 21 9.11 -18.66 -3.06
C GLU A 21 9.10 -17.14 -2.88
N ALA A 22 10.12 -16.48 -3.44
CA ALA A 22 10.21 -15.03 -3.47
C ALA A 22 9.69 -14.51 -4.82
N ALA A 23 9.17 -13.28 -4.83
CA ALA A 23 8.83 -12.61 -6.07
C ALA A 23 10.08 -12.36 -6.93
N PRO A 24 9.94 -12.33 -8.28
CA PRO A 24 11.00 -11.91 -9.17
C PRO A 24 11.58 -10.53 -8.77
N PRO A 25 12.91 -10.31 -8.86
CA PRO A 25 13.54 -9.08 -8.38
C PRO A 25 12.99 -7.80 -9.02
N ASP A 26 12.65 -7.84 -10.30
CA ASP A 26 12.09 -6.73 -11.07
C ASP A 26 10.66 -6.38 -10.62
N LEU A 27 9.85 -7.40 -10.31
CA LEU A 27 8.53 -7.19 -9.72
C LEU A 27 8.64 -6.63 -8.30
N ARG A 28 9.58 -7.16 -7.49
CA ARG A 28 9.86 -6.68 -6.13
C ARG A 28 10.22 -5.19 -6.15
N GLU A 29 11.19 -4.79 -6.96
CA GLU A 29 11.64 -3.40 -7.06
C GLU A 29 10.52 -2.45 -7.53
N ARG A 30 9.71 -2.90 -8.50
CA ARG A 30 8.57 -2.13 -9.01
C ARG A 30 7.55 -1.83 -7.90
N VAL A 31 7.13 -2.85 -7.16
CA VAL A 31 6.12 -2.69 -6.09
C VAL A 31 6.65 -1.82 -4.96
N ILE A 32 7.92 -1.99 -4.58
CA ILE A 32 8.57 -1.13 -3.57
C ILE A 32 8.54 0.33 -4.03
N THR A 33 8.94 0.60 -5.27
CA THR A 33 8.96 1.96 -5.82
C THR A 33 7.56 2.58 -5.86
N GLN A 34 6.56 1.82 -6.29
CA GLN A 34 5.16 2.25 -6.30
C GLN A 34 4.65 2.55 -4.88
N HIS A 35 4.99 1.71 -3.90
CA HIS A 35 4.58 1.90 -2.50
C HIS A 35 5.29 3.10 -1.85
N MET A 36 6.58 3.30 -2.09
CA MET A 36 7.31 4.50 -1.63
C MET A 36 6.67 5.77 -2.19
N LYS A 37 6.36 5.79 -3.49
CA LYS A 37 5.67 6.91 -4.13
C LYS A 37 4.30 7.18 -3.51
N LEU A 38 3.52 6.14 -3.20
CA LEU A 38 2.24 6.29 -2.51
C LEU A 38 2.42 6.94 -1.13
N LEU A 39 3.40 6.48 -0.34
CA LEU A 39 3.70 7.03 0.98
C LEU A 39 4.10 8.52 0.89
N GLU A 40 4.94 8.88 -0.07
CA GLU A 40 5.34 10.27 -0.32
C GLU A 40 4.14 11.15 -0.68
N LEU A 41 3.28 10.68 -1.59
CA LEU A 41 2.05 11.38 -1.96
C LEU A 41 1.03 11.48 -0.82
N ALA A 42 1.10 10.58 0.17
CA ALA A 42 0.33 10.65 1.41
C ALA A 42 0.98 11.56 2.47
N GLY A 43 2.15 12.15 2.20
CA GLY A 43 2.88 13.02 3.14
C GLY A 43 3.70 12.26 4.18
N HIS A 44 3.97 10.96 3.95
CA HIS A 44 4.85 10.15 4.77
C HIS A 44 6.26 10.09 4.17
N THR A 45 7.28 9.94 5.02
CA THR A 45 8.65 9.65 4.57
C THR A 45 8.84 8.14 4.49
N PRO A 46 9.10 7.57 3.31
CA PRO A 46 9.38 6.14 3.18
C PRO A 46 10.61 5.74 4.00
N ARG A 47 10.57 4.55 4.59
CA ARG A 47 11.69 3.97 5.33
C ARG A 47 12.22 2.78 4.55
N PRO A 48 13.35 2.89 3.83
CA PRO A 48 13.88 1.79 3.03
C PRO A 48 14.08 0.48 3.82
N SER A 49 14.49 0.59 5.08
CA SER A 49 14.68 -0.58 5.96
C SER A 49 13.43 -1.45 6.11
N LEU A 50 12.23 -0.88 5.97
CA LEU A 50 10.96 -1.63 6.01
C LEU A 50 10.93 -2.79 5.00
N TYR A 51 11.56 -2.61 3.84
CA TYR A 51 11.56 -3.60 2.76
C TYR A 51 12.69 -4.63 2.90
N ASP A 52 13.73 -4.30 3.65
CA ASP A 52 14.89 -5.18 3.89
C ASP A 52 14.71 -6.03 5.16
N ASP A 53 13.94 -5.54 6.13
CA ASP A 53 13.66 -6.24 7.39
C ASP A 53 12.65 -7.40 7.21
N ALA A 54 11.87 -7.36 6.13
CA ALA A 54 10.86 -8.38 5.83
C ALA A 54 11.48 -9.57 5.07
N PRO A 55 11.14 -10.83 5.42
CA PRO A 55 11.50 -11.97 4.57
C PRO A 55 10.94 -11.78 3.16
N ASP A 56 11.73 -12.09 2.12
CA ASP A 56 11.34 -11.84 0.72
C ASP A 56 10.01 -12.50 0.33
N HIS A 57 9.68 -13.65 0.90
CA HIS A 57 8.42 -14.38 0.66
C HIS A 57 7.22 -13.85 1.47
N ARG A 58 7.38 -12.73 2.19
CA ARG A 58 6.33 -12.09 3.02
C ARG A 58 6.26 -10.58 2.86
N LEU A 59 7.03 -10.02 1.94
CA LEU A 59 7.11 -8.57 1.75
C LEU A 59 5.75 -7.98 1.36
N SER A 60 4.99 -8.70 0.53
CA SER A 60 3.64 -8.32 0.10
C SER A 60 2.71 -7.97 1.28
N PHE A 61 2.76 -8.73 2.38
CA PHE A 61 1.93 -8.46 3.56
C PHE A 61 2.31 -7.17 4.27
N VAL A 62 3.60 -6.82 4.29
CA VAL A 62 4.10 -5.56 4.85
C VAL A 62 3.61 -4.38 4.02
N ILE A 63 3.67 -4.50 2.69
CA ILE A 63 3.21 -3.47 1.75
C ILE A 63 1.69 -3.31 1.81
N ALA A 64 0.94 -4.41 1.83
CA ALA A 64 -0.53 -4.40 1.87
C ALA A 64 -1.11 -3.64 3.07
N GLN A 65 -0.38 -3.55 4.18
CA GLN A 65 -0.82 -2.80 5.36
C GLN A 65 -1.07 -1.31 5.07
N ASN A 66 -0.28 -0.70 4.17
CA ASN A 66 -0.34 0.73 3.85
C ASN A 66 -0.58 1.02 2.35
N ALA A 67 -1.01 0.02 1.58
CA ALA A 67 -1.26 0.14 0.13
C ALA A 67 -2.64 0.76 -0.23
N ALA A 68 -3.34 1.37 0.73
CA ALA A 68 -4.69 1.92 0.55
C ALA A 68 -5.70 0.93 -0.07
N LEU A 69 -5.59 -0.34 0.32
CA LEU A 69 -6.51 -1.41 -0.06
C LEU A 69 -7.82 -1.30 0.74
N ASP A 70 -8.94 -1.57 0.07
CA ASP A 70 -10.20 -1.81 0.77
C ASP A 70 -10.23 -3.20 1.44
N THR A 71 -11.29 -3.50 2.19
CA THR A 71 -11.41 -4.76 2.93
C THR A 71 -11.45 -5.99 2.02
N SER A 72 -12.08 -5.89 0.85
CA SER A 72 -12.14 -7.01 -0.11
C SER A 72 -10.75 -7.27 -0.68
N GLN A 73 -10.05 -6.22 -1.10
CA GLN A 73 -8.70 -6.34 -1.64
C GLN A 73 -7.69 -6.87 -0.62
N LYS A 74 -7.85 -6.50 0.66
CA LYS A 74 -7.05 -7.10 1.74
C LYS A 74 -7.33 -8.60 1.88
N GLN A 75 -8.59 -9.01 1.77
CA GLN A 75 -8.96 -10.43 1.78
C GLN A 75 -8.35 -11.16 0.58
N ASP A 76 -8.39 -10.57 -0.62
CA ASP A 76 -7.77 -11.14 -1.82
C ASP A 76 -6.27 -11.43 -1.59
N VAL A 77 -5.52 -10.47 -1.01
CA VAL A 77 -4.10 -10.66 -0.69
C VAL A 77 -3.88 -11.80 0.32
N LEU A 78 -4.77 -11.96 1.30
CA LEU A 78 -4.67 -13.03 2.30
C LEU A 78 -4.99 -14.43 1.71
N GLU A 79 -5.80 -14.48 0.66
CA GLU A 79 -6.20 -15.74 0.00
C GLU A 79 -5.20 -16.19 -1.08
N LEU A 80 -4.39 -15.26 -1.63
CA LEU A 80 -3.32 -15.59 -2.57
C LEU A 80 -2.17 -16.33 -1.87
N ARG A 81 -1.83 -17.51 -2.41
CA ARG A 81 -0.92 -18.50 -1.78
C ARG A 81 0.48 -18.52 -2.41
N SER A 82 0.86 -17.47 -3.12
CA SER A 82 2.18 -17.29 -3.71
C SER A 82 2.60 -15.82 -3.58
N GLU A 83 3.85 -15.58 -3.20
CA GLU A 83 4.39 -14.23 -3.09
C GLU A 83 4.41 -13.50 -4.46
N PRO A 84 4.86 -14.11 -5.57
CA PRO A 84 4.71 -13.53 -6.90
C PRO A 84 3.27 -13.08 -7.23
N GLU A 85 2.27 -13.88 -6.90
CA GLU A 85 0.86 -13.55 -7.15
C GLU A 85 0.42 -12.33 -6.32
N ARG A 86 0.74 -12.32 -5.02
CA ARG A 86 0.46 -11.18 -4.14
C ARG A 86 1.14 -9.90 -4.62
N MET A 87 2.42 -10.00 -5.01
CA MET A 87 3.19 -8.85 -5.51
C MET A 87 2.66 -8.34 -6.86
N THR A 88 2.17 -9.23 -7.72
CA THR A 88 1.51 -8.85 -8.99
C THR A 88 0.23 -8.07 -8.71
N PHE A 89 -0.63 -8.60 -7.85
CA PHE A 89 -1.87 -7.93 -7.42
C PHE A 89 -1.60 -6.53 -6.86
N LEU A 90 -0.62 -6.41 -5.96
CA LEU A 90 -0.23 -5.12 -5.39
C LEU A 90 0.31 -4.16 -6.44
N SER A 91 1.10 -4.64 -7.39
CA SER A 91 1.64 -3.80 -8.46
C SER A 91 0.53 -3.21 -9.33
N GLU A 92 -0.44 -4.03 -9.72
CA GLU A 92 -1.59 -3.61 -10.52
C GLU A 92 -2.47 -2.62 -9.76
N HIS A 93 -2.77 -2.89 -8.49
CA HIS A 93 -3.54 -1.99 -7.64
C HIS A 93 -2.86 -0.62 -7.49
N LEU A 94 -1.56 -0.60 -7.16
CA LEU A 94 -0.82 0.64 -6.98
C LEU A 94 -0.68 1.40 -8.30
N GLN A 95 -0.48 0.69 -9.42
CA GLN A 95 -0.45 1.32 -10.75
C GLN A 95 -1.77 2.04 -11.08
N ALA A 96 -2.91 1.46 -10.72
CA ALA A 96 -4.22 2.08 -10.92
C ALA A 96 -4.51 3.22 -9.94
N LEU A 97 -3.98 3.13 -8.70
CA LEU A 97 -4.21 4.09 -7.64
C LEU A 97 -3.38 5.38 -7.81
N LEU A 98 -2.08 5.23 -8.09
CA LEU A 98 -1.12 6.33 -8.05
C LEU A 98 -1.53 7.56 -8.86
N PRO A 99 -1.97 7.45 -10.13
CA PRO A 99 -2.37 8.62 -10.92
C PRO A 99 -3.46 9.46 -10.25
N ARG A 100 -4.44 8.79 -9.63
CA ARG A 100 -5.58 9.45 -8.95
C ARG A 100 -5.13 10.21 -7.71
N VAL A 101 -4.12 9.70 -7.00
CA VAL A 101 -3.56 10.35 -5.80
C VAL A 101 -2.70 11.56 -6.22
N GLU A 102 -1.92 11.44 -7.30
CA GLU A 102 -1.12 12.53 -7.86
C GLU A 102 -1.99 13.71 -8.33
N GLU A 103 -3.07 13.44 -9.04
CA GLU A 103 -4.03 14.47 -9.48
C GLU A 103 -4.64 15.24 -8.30
N GLN A 104 -4.93 14.55 -7.20
CA GLN A 104 -5.43 15.20 -5.99
C GLN A 104 -4.37 16.07 -5.31
N GLN A 105 -3.11 15.62 -5.24
CA GLN A 105 -2.02 16.41 -4.66
C GLN A 105 -1.76 17.69 -5.47
N THR A 106 -1.63 17.57 -6.79
CA THR A 106 -1.41 18.72 -7.68
C THR A 106 -2.57 19.73 -7.61
N THR A 107 -3.82 19.25 -7.49
CA THR A 107 -4.99 20.12 -7.29
C THR A 107 -4.90 20.87 -5.96
N ARG A 108 -4.52 20.21 -4.87
CA ARG A 108 -4.32 20.85 -3.55
C ARG A 108 -3.22 21.90 -3.58
N GLU A 109 -2.10 21.63 -4.25
CA GLU A 109 -0.99 22.57 -4.41
C GLU A 109 -1.42 23.84 -5.16
N ARG A 110 -2.18 23.70 -6.26
CA ARG A 110 -2.69 24.84 -7.03
C ARG A 110 -3.70 25.70 -6.25
N ILE A 111 -4.55 25.07 -5.44
CA ILE A 111 -5.48 25.80 -4.56
C ILE A 111 -4.67 26.59 -3.50
N ARG A 112 -3.64 25.98 -2.92
CA ARG A 112 -2.75 26.66 -1.95
C ARG A 112 -2.00 27.84 -2.59
N SER A 113 -1.48 27.68 -3.81
CA SER A 113 -0.76 28.76 -4.50
C SER A 113 -1.67 29.95 -4.84
N ASN A 114 -2.94 29.71 -5.18
CA ASN A 114 -3.90 30.77 -5.46
C ASN A 114 -4.34 31.54 -4.21
N GLY A 115 -4.18 30.97 -3.01
CA GLY A 115 -4.44 31.65 -1.73
C GLY A 115 -3.30 32.52 -1.23
N HIS A 116 -2.12 32.49 -1.87
CA HIS A 116 -0.93 33.29 -1.53
C HIS A 116 -0.81 34.58 -2.38
N PHE A 117 -1.93 35.24 -2.70
CA PHE A 117 -1.93 36.62 -3.23
C PHE A 117 -2.21 37.63 -2.09
N GLU A 118 -1.31 37.68 -1.11
CA GLU A 118 -1.05 38.84 -0.22
C GLU A 118 0.46 39.09 -0.43
N ASP A 119 0.99 40.20 -0.97
CA ASP A 119 0.63 41.61 -0.91
C ASP A 119 0.79 42.27 -2.29
N PHE A 120 -0.22 43.03 -2.72
CA PHE A 120 -0.01 44.13 -3.67
C PHE A 120 0.26 45.37 -2.81
N PRO A 121 1.45 46.00 -2.87
CA PRO A 121 1.61 47.30 -2.23
C PRO A 121 0.71 48.29 -2.98
N ILE A 122 -0.23 48.90 -2.26
CA ILE A 122 -0.87 50.13 -2.70
C ILE A 122 0.16 51.22 -2.42
N ASP A 123 0.81 51.70 -3.48
CA ASP A 123 1.63 52.91 -3.41
C ASP A 123 0.69 54.12 -3.25
N ASP A 124 0.87 54.89 -2.17
CA ASP A 124 0.33 56.26 -2.01
C ASP A 124 1.29 57.29 -2.65
#